data_AF-A0A452R8G4-F1
#
_entry.id   AF-A0A452R8G4-F1
#
_cell.length_a   1.000
_cell.length_b   1.000
_cell.length_c   1.000
_cell.angle_alpha   90.00
_cell.angle_beta   90.00
_cell.angle_gamma   90.00
#
_symmetry.space_group_name_H-M   'P 1'
#
loop_
_entity.id
_entity.type
_entity.pdbx_description
1 polymer ?
#
loop_
_entity_poly.entity_id
_entity_poly.type
_entity_poly.pdbx_seq_one_letter_code
_entity_poly.pdbx_strand_id
1 'polypeptide(L)'
;MRFILPVGLIATTLAIVPVRFDREKVLRVKPQDEKQANIIKDLAKTNQLDFWYPDATHHVAANMTIDFRVSEKESQSIQSALDQNKMHYEILIHDLQEEIEKQFDVKEDIPGRHSYAKYNNWDKIVAWTEKMVHKHPEMVSRIKIGTTVEDNPLYVLKIGKRDEGRKAIFMDCGIHAREWISPAFCQWFVYQVTKTYGKNKIMTKLLDRMNFYVLPVFNVDGYIWSWTRNRMWRKNRSKNQNSKCIGTDLNRNFNASWNSFLNTKNPCADIYRGPEPESEKETKAVTDFIRSHLKSIKAYITFHSYSQMLLFPYGYTSKLPPNHKDLAKVAKIGTDVLATRYETRYMYGPIASTICKFFLLFTVVPFLLPSSHTKLLDLLLSLNPILFSTLCTTLHFEKEKIKSSHL
;
A
#
# COMPACT_ATOMS: atom_id res chain seq x y z
N MET A 1 -47.98 -31.75 44.09
CA MET A 1 -47.27 -30.65 43.39
C MET A 1 -46.41 -31.25 42.28
N ARG A 2 -46.24 -30.58 41.14
CA ARG A 2 -45.19 -30.90 40.15
C ARG A 2 -44.11 -29.83 40.25
N PHE A 3 -42.86 -30.22 40.55
CA PHE A 3 -41.73 -29.32 40.44
C PHE A 3 -41.22 -29.28 39.00
N ILE A 4 -40.99 -28.08 38.48
CA ILE A 4 -40.32 -27.85 37.20
C ILE A 4 -38.93 -27.30 37.54
N LEU A 5 -37.87 -28.03 37.20
CA LEU A 5 -36.51 -27.47 37.24
C LEU A 5 -36.28 -26.62 35.98
N PRO A 6 -35.88 -25.34 36.11
CA PRO A 6 -35.40 -24.56 34.97
C PRO A 6 -33.98 -25.00 34.63
N VAL A 7 -33.81 -25.69 33.49
CA VAL A 7 -32.47 -25.98 32.94
C VAL A 7 -31.92 -24.67 32.35
N GLY A 8 -31.10 -23.97 33.14
CA GLY A 8 -30.43 -22.74 32.70
C GLY A 8 -29.41 -23.03 31.61
N LEU A 9 -29.73 -22.67 30.36
CA LEU A 9 -28.83 -22.85 29.22
C LEU A 9 -27.72 -21.79 29.24
N ILE A 10 -26.62 -22.07 29.94
CA ILE A 10 -25.45 -21.18 29.99
C ILE A 10 -24.74 -21.19 28.63
N ALA A 11 -25.13 -20.27 27.75
CA ALA A 11 -24.44 -20.03 26.49
C ALA A 11 -23.10 -19.34 26.74
N THR A 12 -22.05 -20.14 26.99
CA THR A 12 -20.67 -19.63 27.12
C THR A 12 -20.18 -19.08 25.79
N THR A 13 -20.30 -17.78 25.60
CA THR A 13 -19.70 -17.06 24.49
C THR A 13 -18.18 -17.11 24.62
N LEU A 14 -17.55 -18.05 23.90
CA LEU A 14 -16.10 -18.13 23.75
C LEU A 14 -15.58 -16.85 23.07
N ALA A 15 -15.24 -15.86 23.87
CA ALA A 15 -14.62 -14.62 23.43
C ALA A 15 -13.25 -14.95 22.83
N ILE A 16 -13.17 -15.00 21.50
CA ILE A 16 -11.93 -15.22 20.77
C ILE A 16 -10.98 -14.06 21.10
N VAL A 17 -10.02 -14.34 21.96
CA VAL A 17 -9.00 -13.39 22.43
C VAL A 17 -8.22 -12.85 21.22
N PRO A 18 -7.92 -11.54 21.15
CA PRO A 18 -7.05 -11.01 20.11
C PRO A 18 -5.67 -11.68 20.14
N VAL A 19 -5.08 -11.90 18.96
CA VAL A 19 -3.69 -12.34 18.83
C VAL A 19 -2.79 -11.25 19.43
N ARG A 20 -2.00 -11.61 20.45
CA ARG A 20 -0.89 -10.81 20.93
C ARG A 20 0.42 -11.25 20.28
N PHE A 21 1.40 -10.35 20.30
CA PHE A 21 2.71 -10.49 19.67
C PHE A 21 3.84 -10.29 20.70
N ASP A 22 3.59 -10.66 21.97
CA ASP A 22 4.49 -10.41 23.11
C ASP A 22 5.88 -10.99 22.82
N ARG A 23 6.92 -10.15 22.93
CA ARG A 23 8.34 -10.50 22.71
C ARG A 23 8.66 -11.03 21.31
N GLU A 24 7.73 -10.94 20.37
CA GLU A 24 8.03 -11.14 18.96
C GLU A 24 8.86 -9.97 18.42
N LYS A 25 9.75 -10.26 17.47
CA LYS A 25 10.68 -9.29 16.91
C LYS A 25 10.48 -9.11 15.42
N VAL A 26 10.87 -7.95 14.90
CA VAL A 26 11.06 -7.75 13.45
C VAL A 26 12.55 -7.60 13.19
N LEU A 27 13.09 -8.50 12.38
CA LEU A 27 14.50 -8.50 11.98
C LEU A 27 14.63 -7.94 10.57
N ARG A 28 15.69 -7.16 10.34
CA ARG A 28 16.18 -6.75 9.04
C ARG A 28 17.47 -7.49 8.72
N VAL A 29 17.52 -8.14 7.56
CA VAL A 29 18.69 -8.87 7.06
C VAL A 29 19.03 -8.37 5.65
N LYS A 30 20.31 -8.33 5.32
CA LYS A 30 20.78 -8.06 3.95
C LYS A 30 21.74 -9.16 3.48
N PRO A 31 21.27 -10.25 2.86
CA PRO A 31 22.14 -11.29 2.31
C PRO A 31 23.07 -10.68 1.26
N GLN A 32 24.35 -11.05 1.29
CA GLN A 32 25.37 -10.54 0.38
C GLN A 32 25.40 -11.32 -0.95
N ASP A 33 25.00 -12.59 -0.91
CA ASP A 33 24.98 -13.52 -2.04
C ASP A 33 23.68 -14.37 -2.08
N GLU A 34 23.52 -15.17 -3.14
CA GLU A 34 22.36 -16.05 -3.29
C GLU A 34 22.37 -17.27 -2.36
N LYS A 35 23.51 -17.63 -1.75
CA LYS A 35 23.56 -18.69 -0.75
C LYS A 35 22.85 -18.21 0.53
N GLN A 36 23.20 -17.01 1.01
CA GLN A 36 22.53 -16.34 2.12
C GLN A 36 21.05 -16.07 1.81
N ALA A 37 20.72 -15.62 0.59
CA ALA A 37 19.32 -15.46 0.18
C ALA A 37 18.54 -16.78 0.20
N ASN A 38 19.13 -17.90 -0.21
CA ASN A 38 18.50 -19.21 -0.17
C ASN A 38 18.33 -19.75 1.27
N ILE A 39 19.29 -19.50 2.17
CA ILE A 39 19.14 -19.84 3.60
C ILE A 39 17.92 -19.14 4.21
N ILE A 40 17.67 -17.87 3.87
CA ILE A 40 16.46 -17.14 4.31
C ILE A 40 15.18 -17.78 3.73
N LYS A 41 15.20 -18.21 2.46
CA LYS A 41 14.07 -18.95 1.82
C LYS A 41 13.81 -20.29 2.51
N ASP A 42 14.83 -20.96 3.04
CA ASP A 42 14.69 -22.25 3.73
C ASP A 42 14.26 -22.08 5.19
N LEU A 43 14.80 -21.09 5.92
CA LEU A 43 14.28 -20.68 7.23
C LEU A 43 12.79 -20.34 7.16
N ALA A 44 12.34 -19.69 6.08
CA ALA A 44 10.94 -19.36 5.87
C ALA A 44 10.02 -20.57 5.67
N LYS A 45 10.50 -21.64 5.02
CA LYS A 45 9.73 -22.89 4.85
C LYS A 45 9.53 -23.59 6.20
N THR A 46 10.57 -23.61 7.02
CA THR A 46 10.59 -24.32 8.30
C THR A 46 9.85 -23.59 9.42
N ASN A 47 10.02 -22.25 9.51
CA ASN A 47 9.54 -21.42 10.63
C ASN A 47 8.36 -20.49 10.25
N GLN A 48 7.71 -20.72 9.10
CA GLN A 48 6.50 -20.00 8.64
C GLN A 48 6.58 -18.45 8.76
N LEU A 49 7.74 -17.87 8.43
CA LEU A 49 8.06 -16.46 8.67
C LEU A 49 7.08 -15.49 7.97
N ASP A 50 6.60 -14.49 8.71
CA ASP A 50 5.75 -13.40 8.19
C ASP A 50 6.65 -12.29 7.63
N PHE A 51 6.77 -12.28 6.30
CA PHE A 51 7.55 -11.27 5.59
C PHE A 51 6.83 -9.93 5.55
N TRP A 52 7.55 -8.89 5.95
CA TRP A 52 7.12 -7.51 5.86
C TRP A 52 7.65 -6.86 4.57
N TYR A 53 8.88 -7.20 4.17
CA TYR A 53 9.45 -6.84 2.87
C TYR A 53 10.52 -7.85 2.42
N PRO A 54 10.55 -8.31 1.15
CA PRO A 54 9.48 -8.21 0.17
C PRO A 54 8.26 -9.07 0.56
N ASP A 55 7.12 -8.87 -0.07
CA ASP A 55 5.85 -9.52 0.33
C ASP A 55 5.72 -11.03 0.05
N ALA A 56 6.80 -11.70 -0.38
CA ALA A 56 6.85 -13.14 -0.54
C ALA A 56 8.28 -13.69 -0.49
N THR A 57 8.44 -14.89 0.06
CA THR A 57 9.72 -15.63 0.13
C THR A 57 10.44 -15.78 -1.20
N HIS A 58 9.72 -15.94 -2.31
CA HIS A 58 10.34 -16.11 -3.63
C HIS A 58 10.82 -14.80 -4.27
N HIS A 59 10.56 -13.65 -3.64
CA HIS A 59 11.18 -12.36 -4.00
C HIS A 59 12.52 -12.12 -3.26
N VAL A 60 12.86 -12.92 -2.24
CA VAL A 60 14.14 -12.82 -1.50
C VAL A 60 15.32 -13.09 -2.43
N ALA A 61 16.36 -12.26 -2.35
CA ALA A 61 17.50 -12.28 -3.27
C ALA A 61 18.72 -11.56 -2.67
N ALA A 62 19.89 -11.78 -3.28
CA ALA A 62 21.15 -11.15 -2.88
C ALA A 62 21.09 -9.62 -2.96
N ASN A 63 21.75 -8.95 -2.01
CA ASN A 63 21.86 -7.50 -1.84
C ASN A 63 20.54 -6.72 -1.65
N MET A 64 19.42 -7.43 -1.57
CA MET A 64 18.13 -6.87 -1.15
C MET A 64 18.07 -6.73 0.37
N THR A 65 17.48 -5.65 0.88
CA THR A 65 17.08 -5.58 2.30
C THR A 65 15.82 -6.42 2.50
N ILE A 66 15.76 -7.21 3.57
CA ILE A 66 14.66 -8.13 3.86
C ILE A 66 14.23 -7.91 5.31
N ASP A 67 12.95 -7.63 5.52
CA ASP A 67 12.33 -7.41 6.82
C ASP A 67 11.29 -8.51 7.09
N PHE A 68 11.38 -9.21 8.22
CA PHE A 68 10.42 -10.24 8.60
C PHE A 68 10.21 -10.33 10.12
N ARG A 69 9.00 -10.73 10.51
CA ARG A 69 8.62 -11.00 11.89
C ARG A 69 9.01 -12.43 12.29
N VAL A 70 9.51 -12.59 13.51
CA VAL A 70 9.84 -13.88 14.14
C VAL A 70 9.07 -14.03 15.44
N SER A 71 8.54 -15.23 15.72
CA SER A 71 7.95 -15.52 17.02
C SER A 71 9.03 -15.50 18.12
N GLU A 72 8.63 -15.26 19.37
CA GLU A 72 9.54 -15.37 20.53
C GLU A 72 10.31 -16.71 20.53
N LYS A 73 9.59 -17.81 20.27
CA LYS A 73 10.10 -19.19 20.32
C LYS A 73 11.17 -19.48 19.27
N GLU A 74 11.02 -18.89 18.08
CA GLU A 74 11.94 -19.09 16.96
C GLU A 74 13.03 -18.00 16.91
N SER A 75 12.87 -16.92 17.67
CA SER A 75 13.80 -15.77 17.68
C SER A 75 15.25 -16.21 17.91
N GLN A 76 15.51 -17.07 18.89
CA GLN A 76 16.89 -17.51 19.19
C GLN A 76 17.46 -18.45 18.12
N SER A 77 16.68 -19.39 17.58
CA SER A 77 17.17 -20.34 16.57
C SER A 77 17.43 -19.64 15.23
N ILE A 78 16.58 -18.65 14.86
CA ILE A 78 16.76 -17.85 13.65
C ILE A 78 18.00 -16.94 13.77
N GLN A 79 18.14 -16.19 14.87
CA GLN A 79 19.35 -15.39 15.12
C GLN A 79 20.62 -16.27 15.04
N SER A 80 20.62 -17.41 15.73
CA SER A 80 21.74 -18.39 15.68
C SER A 80 22.04 -18.86 14.24
N ALA A 81 21.03 -19.08 13.41
CA ALA A 81 21.21 -19.50 12.02
C ALA A 81 21.73 -18.36 11.13
N LEU A 82 21.40 -17.09 11.41
CA LEU A 82 21.97 -15.93 10.75
C LEU A 82 23.47 -15.77 11.11
N ASP A 83 23.78 -15.85 12.41
CA ASP A 83 25.14 -15.75 12.95
C ASP A 83 26.08 -16.85 12.40
N GLN A 84 25.63 -18.11 12.41
CA GLN A 84 26.37 -19.25 11.84
C GLN A 84 26.68 -19.09 10.35
N ASN A 85 25.80 -18.42 9.60
CA ASN A 85 25.96 -18.16 8.17
C ASN A 85 26.56 -16.77 7.87
N LYS A 86 27.08 -16.08 8.90
CA LYS A 86 27.73 -14.76 8.80
C LYS A 86 26.85 -13.71 8.11
N MET A 87 25.54 -13.78 8.34
CA MET A 87 24.58 -12.78 7.87
C MET A 87 24.45 -11.67 8.91
N HIS A 88 24.88 -10.45 8.58
CA HIS A 88 24.59 -9.29 9.41
C HIS A 88 23.08 -8.99 9.40
N TYR A 89 22.53 -8.76 10.60
CA TYR A 89 21.14 -8.38 10.81
C TYR A 89 21.01 -7.26 11.85
N GLU A 90 19.86 -6.58 11.80
CA GLU A 90 19.42 -5.53 12.70
C GLU A 90 18.08 -5.97 13.31
N ILE A 91 17.87 -5.73 14.62
CA ILE A 91 16.57 -5.90 15.25
C ILE A 91 15.85 -4.56 15.16
N LEU A 92 14.86 -4.44 14.29
CA LEU A 92 14.08 -3.20 14.10
C LEU A 92 13.10 -2.97 15.25
N ILE A 93 12.55 -4.06 15.78
CA ILE A 93 11.54 -4.07 16.83
C ILE A 93 11.91 -5.20 17.81
N HIS A 94 12.09 -4.84 19.08
CA HIS A 94 12.48 -5.76 20.16
C HIS A 94 11.27 -6.44 20.85
N ASP A 95 10.13 -5.74 20.93
CA ASP A 95 8.84 -6.30 21.30
C ASP A 95 7.75 -5.68 20.41
N LEU A 96 7.13 -6.50 19.57
CA LEU A 96 6.12 -6.05 18.62
C LEU A 96 4.78 -5.73 19.29
N GLN A 97 4.47 -6.32 20.44
CA GLN A 97 3.24 -6.00 21.17
C GLN A 97 3.34 -4.62 21.82
N GLU A 98 4.51 -4.24 22.34
CA GLU A 98 4.75 -2.89 22.86
C GLU A 98 4.58 -1.82 21.75
N GLU A 99 5.13 -2.07 20.55
CA GLU A 99 4.96 -1.19 19.37
C GLU A 99 3.54 -1.20 18.78
N ILE A 100 2.72 -2.21 19.10
CA ILE A 100 1.28 -2.20 18.79
C ILE A 100 0.52 -1.35 19.82
N GLU A 101 0.81 -1.50 21.11
CA GLU A 101 0.12 -0.79 22.19
C GLU A 101 0.42 0.73 22.13
N LYS A 102 1.65 1.13 21.77
CA LYS A 102 2.04 2.51 21.44
C LYS A 102 1.23 3.17 20.32
N GLN A 103 0.61 2.41 19.42
CA GLN A 103 -0.24 2.99 18.35
C GLN A 103 -1.58 3.54 18.88
N PHE A 104 -1.93 3.24 20.14
CA PHE A 104 -3.16 3.70 20.79
C PHE A 104 -2.91 4.74 21.91
N ASP A 105 -1.71 4.78 22.52
CA ASP A 105 -1.33 5.76 23.56
C ASP A 105 -1.11 7.17 23.00
N VAL A 106 -2.21 7.82 22.62
CA VAL A 106 -2.23 9.21 22.18
C VAL A 106 -3.11 10.00 23.15
N LYS A 107 -2.46 10.68 24.10
CA LYS A 107 -3.02 11.36 25.30
C LYS A 107 -4.27 12.21 25.08
N GLU A 108 -4.50 12.73 23.88
CA GLU A 108 -5.72 13.43 23.49
C GLU A 108 -6.77 12.48 22.88
N ASP A 109 -7.21 11.40 23.57
CA ASP A 109 -8.40 10.66 23.12
C ASP A 109 -9.69 11.20 23.74
N ILE A 110 -10.62 11.53 22.86
CA ILE A 110 -12.02 11.73 23.22
C ILE A 110 -12.75 10.48 22.68
N PRO A 111 -13.20 9.57 23.56
CA PRO A 111 -13.85 8.33 23.13
C PRO A 111 -14.97 8.55 22.11
N GLY A 112 -15.07 7.64 21.13
CA GLY A 112 -16.01 7.76 20.01
C GLY A 112 -15.69 8.85 18.96
N ARG A 113 -14.78 9.80 19.23
CA ARG A 113 -14.46 10.89 18.29
C ARG A 113 -13.46 10.45 17.22
N HIS A 114 -13.73 10.85 15.98
CA HIS A 114 -12.79 10.78 14.86
C HIS A 114 -11.65 11.81 15.02
N SER A 115 -10.40 11.41 14.75
CA SER A 115 -9.24 12.32 14.72
C SER A 115 -8.33 12.04 13.54
N TYR A 116 -7.87 13.10 12.86
CA TYR A 116 -6.91 13.01 11.76
C TYR A 116 -5.46 12.73 12.21
N ALA A 117 -5.17 12.87 13.51
CA ALA A 117 -3.84 12.61 14.09
C ALA A 117 -3.74 11.19 14.71
N LYS A 118 -4.72 10.31 14.44
CA LYS A 118 -4.79 8.95 14.96
C LYS A 118 -5.28 7.99 13.88
N TYR A 119 -5.05 6.70 14.11
CA TYR A 119 -5.79 5.66 13.40
C TYR A 119 -7.24 5.63 13.92
N ASN A 120 -8.19 5.37 13.01
CA ASN A 120 -9.63 5.35 13.32
C ASN A 120 -10.19 3.98 12.95
N ASN A 121 -10.95 3.35 13.86
CA ASN A 121 -11.63 2.10 13.53
C ASN A 121 -12.71 2.32 12.45
N TRP A 122 -13.24 1.23 11.89
CA TRP A 122 -14.20 1.30 10.79
C TRP A 122 -15.41 2.18 11.09
N ASP A 123 -16.01 2.07 12.28
CA ASP A 123 -17.19 2.86 12.67
C ASP A 123 -16.90 4.37 12.68
N LYS A 124 -15.75 4.78 13.24
CA LYS A 124 -15.27 6.17 13.19
C LYS A 124 -15.06 6.64 11.74
N ILE A 125 -14.62 5.77 10.82
CA ILE A 125 -14.46 6.09 9.39
C ILE A 125 -15.82 6.21 8.70
N VAL A 126 -16.77 5.29 8.92
CA VAL A 126 -18.12 5.36 8.32
C VAL A 126 -18.86 6.63 8.75
N ALA A 127 -18.93 6.90 10.06
CA ALA A 127 -19.53 8.12 10.59
C ALA A 127 -18.81 9.39 10.09
N TRP A 128 -17.49 9.32 9.87
CA TRP A 128 -16.73 10.38 9.22
C TRP A 128 -17.14 10.61 7.76
N THR A 129 -17.38 9.57 6.95
CA THR A 129 -17.84 9.74 5.55
C THR A 129 -19.15 10.53 5.48
N GLU A 130 -20.10 10.24 6.38
CA GLU A 130 -21.38 10.95 6.47
C GLU A 130 -21.20 12.39 6.92
N LYS A 131 -20.35 12.60 7.93
CA LYS A 131 -20.01 13.93 8.45
C LYS A 131 -19.35 14.83 7.40
N MET A 132 -18.57 14.26 6.48
CA MET A 132 -17.96 15.02 5.38
C MET A 132 -18.98 15.41 4.30
N VAL A 133 -19.97 14.55 4.00
CA VAL A 133 -21.11 14.91 3.13
C VAL A 133 -21.93 16.03 3.75
N HIS A 134 -22.38 15.88 5.00
CA HIS A 134 -23.20 16.88 5.69
C HIS A 134 -22.51 18.24 5.85
N LYS A 135 -21.18 18.27 5.99
CA LYS A 135 -20.41 19.52 6.08
C LYS A 135 -20.12 20.19 4.74
N HIS A 136 -20.15 19.45 3.64
CA HIS A 136 -19.72 19.93 2.33
C HIS A 136 -20.64 19.41 1.19
N PRO A 137 -21.98 19.54 1.28
CA PRO A 137 -22.92 18.83 0.39
C PRO A 137 -22.80 19.21 -1.10
N GLU A 138 -22.29 20.40 -1.40
CA GLU A 138 -22.03 20.88 -2.78
C GLU A 138 -20.69 20.41 -3.35
N MET A 139 -19.85 19.73 -2.56
CA MET A 139 -18.52 19.27 -2.95
C MET A 139 -18.30 17.77 -2.70
N VAL A 140 -18.86 17.20 -1.63
CA VAL A 140 -18.63 15.83 -1.18
C VAL A 140 -19.94 15.05 -1.23
N SER A 141 -19.93 13.94 -1.97
CA SER A 141 -21.04 12.98 -2.02
C SER A 141 -20.52 11.56 -1.78
N ARG A 142 -21.30 10.72 -1.08
CA ARG A 142 -20.94 9.35 -0.72
C ARG A 142 -21.71 8.37 -1.59
N ILE A 143 -20.98 7.49 -2.29
CA ILE A 143 -21.52 6.47 -3.19
C ILE A 143 -21.23 5.11 -2.55
N LYS A 144 -22.26 4.27 -2.34
CA LYS A 144 -22.06 2.85 -2.00
C LYS A 144 -21.80 2.08 -3.29
N ILE A 145 -20.61 1.51 -3.43
CA ILE A 145 -20.21 0.77 -4.64
C ILE A 145 -20.44 -0.75 -4.53
N GLY A 146 -20.67 -1.26 -3.33
CA GLY A 146 -20.92 -2.68 -3.07
C GLY A 146 -21.00 -3.02 -1.58
N THR A 147 -20.90 -4.30 -1.26
CA THR A 147 -20.61 -4.81 0.11
C THR A 147 -19.46 -5.81 0.07
N THR A 148 -18.83 -6.02 1.21
CA THR A 148 -17.75 -7.00 1.42
C THR A 148 -18.28 -8.41 1.72
N VAL A 149 -17.39 -9.37 1.95
CA VAL A 149 -17.75 -10.77 2.25
C VAL A 149 -18.40 -10.98 3.63
N GLU A 150 -18.09 -10.14 4.61
CA GLU A 150 -18.80 -10.00 5.91
C GLU A 150 -19.86 -8.87 5.86
N ASP A 151 -20.32 -8.51 4.65
CA ASP A 151 -21.43 -7.59 4.28
C ASP A 151 -21.33 -6.12 4.72
N ASN A 152 -20.13 -5.66 5.11
CA ASN A 152 -19.85 -4.24 5.34
C ASN A 152 -19.98 -3.41 4.03
N PRO A 153 -20.47 -2.15 4.09
CA PRO A 153 -20.66 -1.32 2.91
C PRO A 153 -19.36 -0.68 2.39
N LEU A 154 -19.11 -0.80 1.08
CA LEU A 154 -17.98 -0.13 0.43
C LEU A 154 -18.38 1.28 -0.02
N TYR A 155 -17.76 2.31 0.55
CA TYR A 155 -18.08 3.72 0.31
C TYR A 155 -16.96 4.48 -0.41
N VAL A 156 -17.29 5.04 -1.58
CA VAL A 156 -16.46 6.02 -2.31
C VAL A 156 -16.98 7.43 -2.02
N LEU A 157 -16.07 8.36 -1.72
CA LEU A 157 -16.36 9.78 -1.67
C LEU A 157 -16.03 10.43 -3.03
N LYS A 158 -17.04 10.93 -3.74
CA LYS A 158 -16.90 11.82 -4.91
C LYS A 158 -16.69 13.24 -4.39
N ILE A 159 -15.52 13.83 -4.69
CA ILE A 159 -15.09 15.15 -4.24
C ILE A 159 -14.87 16.05 -5.46
N GLY A 160 -15.53 17.20 -5.50
CA GLY A 160 -15.45 18.18 -6.58
C GLY A 160 -16.83 18.68 -6.99
N LYS A 161 -16.98 19.16 -8.22
CA LYS A 161 -18.27 19.68 -8.71
C LYS A 161 -19.14 18.52 -9.22
N ARG A 162 -20.46 18.65 -9.10
CA ARG A 162 -21.42 17.55 -9.40
C ARG A 162 -21.33 17.02 -10.84
N ASP A 163 -20.90 17.86 -11.79
CA ASP A 163 -20.48 17.56 -13.17
C ASP A 163 -19.76 16.20 -13.33
N GLU A 164 -20.36 15.31 -14.14
CA GLU A 164 -19.91 13.91 -14.35
C GLU A 164 -19.08 13.72 -15.63
N GLY A 165 -19.12 14.69 -16.56
CA GLY A 165 -18.25 14.72 -17.73
C GLY A 165 -16.81 15.12 -17.39
N ARG A 166 -16.60 15.67 -16.18
CA ARG A 166 -15.32 16.08 -15.63
C ARG A 166 -14.32 14.93 -15.55
N LYS A 167 -13.05 15.23 -15.85
CA LYS A 167 -11.93 14.29 -15.66
C LYS A 167 -11.81 13.94 -14.17
N ALA A 168 -11.57 12.68 -13.85
CA ALA A 168 -11.48 12.21 -12.47
C ALA A 168 -10.14 11.51 -12.16
N ILE A 169 -9.72 11.56 -10.90
CA ILE A 169 -8.69 10.68 -10.34
C ILE A 169 -9.40 9.70 -9.40
N PHE A 170 -9.18 8.40 -9.60
CA PHE A 170 -9.56 7.39 -8.61
C PHE A 170 -8.39 7.15 -7.65
N MET A 171 -8.70 7.09 -6.36
CA MET A 171 -7.76 6.83 -5.29
C MET A 171 -8.38 5.88 -4.28
N ASP A 172 -7.60 4.90 -3.86
CA ASP A 172 -7.99 3.95 -2.84
C ASP A 172 -6.89 3.78 -1.79
N CYS A 173 -7.34 3.38 -0.60
CA CYS A 173 -6.51 3.14 0.56
C CYS A 173 -6.94 1.86 1.29
N GLY A 174 -6.04 1.26 2.06
CA GLY A 174 -6.34 0.10 2.91
C GLY A 174 -6.81 -1.13 2.14
N ILE A 175 -6.19 -1.46 1.01
CA ILE A 175 -6.40 -2.72 0.29
C ILE A 175 -5.72 -3.91 1.00
N HIS A 176 -4.61 -3.66 1.71
CA HIS A 176 -4.07 -4.57 2.70
C HIS A 176 -4.43 -4.07 4.11
N ALA A 177 -4.94 -4.97 4.96
CA ALA A 177 -5.54 -4.59 6.24
C ALA A 177 -4.55 -3.99 7.26
N ARG A 178 -3.33 -4.53 7.38
CA ARG A 178 -2.30 -4.06 8.33
C ARG A 178 -1.72 -2.66 8.04
N GLU A 179 -2.02 -2.08 6.87
CA GLU A 179 -1.41 -0.85 6.35
C GLU A 179 -2.15 0.44 6.80
N TRP A 180 -2.32 0.60 8.12
CA TRP A 180 -3.22 1.61 8.73
C TRP A 180 -2.96 3.08 8.35
N ILE A 181 -1.73 3.43 7.97
CA ILE A 181 -1.38 4.78 7.50
C ILE A 181 -2.01 5.11 6.14
N SER A 182 -2.33 4.10 5.32
CA SER A 182 -3.00 4.30 4.04
C SER A 182 -4.43 4.83 4.23
N PRO A 183 -5.35 4.17 4.98
CA PRO A 183 -6.65 4.75 5.32
C PRO A 183 -6.58 6.13 5.99
N ALA A 184 -5.58 6.37 6.85
CA ALA A 184 -5.37 7.67 7.47
C ALA A 184 -5.00 8.75 6.44
N PHE A 185 -4.17 8.43 5.45
CA PHE A 185 -3.85 9.33 4.33
C PHE A 185 -5.10 9.69 3.50
N CYS A 186 -5.95 8.72 3.13
CA CYS A 186 -7.19 9.04 2.41
C CYS A 186 -8.07 10.01 3.21
N GLN A 187 -8.22 9.80 4.52
CA GLN A 187 -8.97 10.70 5.39
C GLN A 187 -8.34 12.11 5.44
N TRP A 188 -7.02 12.20 5.58
CA TRP A 188 -6.27 13.46 5.55
C TRP A 188 -6.42 14.20 4.22
N PHE A 189 -6.37 13.49 3.10
CA PHE A 189 -6.55 14.06 1.77
C PHE A 189 -7.92 14.75 1.65
N VAL A 190 -9.02 14.05 1.96
CA VAL A 190 -10.37 14.63 1.89
C VAL A 190 -10.47 15.89 2.76
N TYR A 191 -9.91 15.86 3.97
CA TYR A 191 -9.86 17.02 4.87
C TYR A 191 -9.07 18.20 4.30
N GLN A 192 -7.87 17.97 3.75
CA GLN A 192 -7.06 19.04 3.16
C GLN A 192 -7.73 19.64 1.93
N VAL A 193 -8.34 18.81 1.08
CA VAL A 193 -9.10 19.24 -0.09
C VAL A 193 -10.28 20.13 0.32
N THR A 194 -11.16 19.69 1.21
CA THR A 194 -12.34 20.49 1.61
C THR A 194 -11.97 21.72 2.45
N LYS A 195 -10.88 21.68 3.23
CA LYS A 195 -10.41 22.82 4.04
C LYS A 195 -9.74 23.92 3.23
N THR A 196 -9.06 23.57 2.13
CA THR A 196 -8.20 24.49 1.36
C THR A 196 -8.75 24.90 0.00
N TYR A 197 -9.79 24.25 -0.53
CA TYR A 197 -10.54 24.76 -1.69
C TYR A 197 -11.04 26.20 -1.42
N GLY A 198 -11.02 27.04 -2.46
CA GLY A 198 -11.32 28.47 -2.38
C GLY A 198 -10.21 29.32 -1.74
N LYS A 199 -9.23 28.72 -1.06
CA LYS A 199 -8.15 29.43 -0.33
C LYS A 199 -6.78 29.19 -0.95
N ASN A 200 -6.43 27.94 -1.24
CA ASN A 200 -5.19 27.57 -1.91
C ASN A 200 -5.41 27.56 -3.43
N LYS A 201 -4.72 28.44 -4.16
CA LYS A 201 -4.87 28.59 -5.63
C LYS A 201 -4.63 27.29 -6.41
N ILE A 202 -3.74 26.42 -5.95
CA ILE A 202 -3.43 25.12 -6.59
C ILE A 202 -4.59 24.14 -6.35
N MET A 203 -5.06 24.01 -5.10
CA MET A 203 -6.19 23.13 -4.76
C MET A 203 -7.49 23.55 -5.48
N THR A 204 -7.76 24.86 -5.51
CA THR A 204 -8.91 25.40 -6.24
C THR A 204 -8.82 25.06 -7.74
N LYS A 205 -7.69 25.37 -8.40
CA LYS A 205 -7.49 25.04 -9.84
C LYS A 205 -7.54 23.54 -10.13
N LEU A 206 -7.19 22.69 -9.17
CA LEU A 206 -7.27 21.24 -9.28
C LEU A 206 -8.72 20.76 -9.28
N LEU A 207 -9.53 21.13 -8.27
CA LEU A 207 -10.96 20.77 -8.20
C LEU A 207 -11.82 21.46 -9.27
N ASP A 208 -11.45 22.67 -9.70
CA ASP A 208 -12.11 23.35 -10.82
C ASP A 208 -11.93 22.63 -12.16
N ARG A 209 -10.93 21.75 -12.27
CA ARG A 209 -10.64 20.96 -13.48
C ARG A 209 -10.94 19.47 -13.34
N MET A 210 -10.92 18.91 -12.12
CA MET A 210 -10.99 17.47 -11.88
C MET A 210 -11.81 17.12 -10.64
N ASN A 211 -12.47 15.95 -10.66
CA ASN A 211 -13.05 15.33 -9.48
C ASN A 211 -12.10 14.26 -8.91
N PHE A 212 -12.28 13.92 -7.63
CA PHE A 212 -11.64 12.76 -7.00
C PHE A 212 -12.69 11.75 -6.57
N TYR A 213 -12.44 10.47 -6.85
CA TYR A 213 -13.14 9.35 -6.23
C TYR A 213 -12.19 8.75 -5.20
N VAL A 214 -12.53 8.86 -3.91
CA VAL A 214 -11.67 8.41 -2.80
C VAL A 214 -12.36 7.26 -2.06
N LEU A 215 -11.75 6.07 -2.09
CA LEU A 215 -12.15 4.89 -1.33
C LEU A 215 -11.28 4.79 -0.07
N PRO A 216 -11.76 5.17 1.14
CA PRO A 216 -10.91 5.32 2.32
C PRO A 216 -10.41 3.99 2.90
N VAL A 217 -11.18 2.92 2.70
CA VAL A 217 -10.83 1.54 3.06
C VAL A 217 -11.41 0.64 1.96
N PHE A 218 -10.54 -0.06 1.24
CA PHE A 218 -10.90 -1.04 0.22
C PHE A 218 -11.24 -2.39 0.89
N ASN A 219 -10.35 -2.87 1.77
CA ASN A 219 -10.48 -4.14 2.48
C ASN A 219 -11.10 -3.92 3.87
N VAL A 220 -12.40 -3.66 3.91
CA VAL A 220 -13.09 -3.30 5.16
C VAL A 220 -13.06 -4.43 6.18
N ASP A 221 -13.39 -5.66 5.80
CA ASP A 221 -13.46 -6.78 6.73
C ASP A 221 -12.09 -7.14 7.30
N GLY A 222 -11.05 -7.12 6.45
CA GLY A 222 -9.68 -7.29 6.89
C GLY A 222 -9.26 -6.16 7.83
N TYR A 223 -9.64 -4.91 7.54
CA TYR A 223 -9.37 -3.76 8.41
C TYR A 223 -10.02 -3.93 9.79
N ILE A 224 -11.31 -4.29 9.85
CA ILE A 224 -12.00 -4.62 11.11
C ILE A 224 -11.29 -5.76 11.86
N TRP A 225 -10.90 -6.82 11.15
CA TRP A 225 -10.16 -7.94 11.74
C TRP A 225 -8.79 -7.52 12.29
N SER A 226 -8.11 -6.55 11.66
CA SER A 226 -6.85 -5.98 12.16
C SER A 226 -7.00 -5.12 13.41
N TRP A 227 -8.17 -4.50 13.62
CA TRP A 227 -8.51 -3.78 14.85
C TRP A 227 -8.98 -4.70 15.99
N THR A 228 -9.56 -5.86 15.69
CA THR A 228 -10.31 -6.66 16.67
C THR A 228 -9.72 -8.03 16.98
N ARG A 229 -8.84 -8.58 16.13
CA ARG A 229 -8.39 -9.97 16.23
C ARG A 229 -6.93 -10.23 15.86
N ASN A 230 -6.40 -9.67 14.77
CA ASN A 230 -5.01 -9.88 14.36
C ASN A 230 -4.44 -8.66 13.62
N ARG A 231 -3.66 -7.84 14.33
CA ARG A 231 -3.08 -6.58 13.82
C ARG A 231 -2.18 -6.73 12.59
N MET A 232 -1.64 -7.93 12.34
CA MET A 232 -0.74 -8.25 11.22
C MET A 232 -1.45 -8.90 10.02
N TRP A 233 -2.78 -9.01 10.05
CA TRP A 233 -3.58 -9.53 8.93
C TRP A 233 -3.43 -8.66 7.67
N ARG A 234 -3.23 -9.29 6.49
CA ARG A 234 -3.11 -8.59 5.19
C ARG A 234 -4.39 -8.68 4.34
N LYS A 235 -4.91 -9.89 4.17
CA LYS A 235 -5.94 -10.29 3.18
C LYS A 235 -7.35 -9.79 3.53
N ASN A 236 -8.34 -10.04 2.67
CA ASN A 236 -9.77 -9.90 3.05
C ASN A 236 -10.19 -11.06 3.98
N ARG A 237 -11.51 -11.32 4.08
CA ARG A 237 -12.09 -12.31 5.01
C ARG A 237 -12.84 -13.46 4.33
N SER A 238 -12.63 -13.68 3.03
CA SER A 238 -13.37 -14.68 2.26
C SER A 238 -13.06 -16.12 2.72
N LYS A 239 -14.07 -17.01 2.63
CA LYS A 239 -13.91 -18.43 2.96
C LYS A 239 -13.49 -19.19 1.70
N ASN A 240 -12.27 -19.70 1.69
CA ASN A 240 -11.73 -20.45 0.56
C ASN A 240 -12.28 -21.87 0.52
N GLN A 241 -12.82 -22.30 -0.61
CA GLN A 241 -13.29 -23.66 -0.80
C GLN A 241 -12.14 -24.66 -0.60
N ASN A 242 -12.44 -25.80 0.03
CA ASN A 242 -11.47 -26.87 0.32
C ASN A 242 -10.22 -26.45 1.11
N SER A 243 -10.28 -25.34 1.86
CA SER A 243 -9.21 -24.90 2.75
C SER A 243 -9.74 -24.39 4.10
N LYS A 244 -8.92 -24.53 5.14
CA LYS A 244 -9.17 -23.90 6.46
C LYS A 244 -8.66 -22.45 6.52
N CYS A 245 -7.90 -22.01 5.52
CA CYS A 245 -7.25 -20.71 5.49
C CYS A 245 -8.18 -19.64 4.87
N ILE A 246 -8.30 -18.51 5.55
CA ILE A 246 -9.23 -17.43 5.22
C ILE A 246 -8.53 -16.34 4.39
N GLY A 247 -9.27 -15.75 3.47
CA GLY A 247 -8.94 -14.52 2.76
C GLY A 247 -8.09 -14.68 1.50
N THR A 248 -8.25 -13.70 0.62
CA THR A 248 -7.51 -13.43 -0.62
C THR A 248 -6.77 -12.10 -0.51
N ASP A 249 -5.58 -12.03 -1.11
CA ASP A 249 -4.88 -10.79 -1.40
C ASP A 249 -5.58 -10.08 -2.56
N LEU A 250 -6.32 -9.01 -2.24
CA LEU A 250 -7.05 -8.21 -3.22
C LEU A 250 -6.09 -7.62 -4.28
N ASN A 251 -4.85 -7.29 -3.91
CA ASN A 251 -3.80 -6.80 -4.80
C ASN A 251 -3.08 -7.94 -5.57
N ARG A 252 -3.62 -9.16 -5.53
CA ARG A 252 -3.33 -10.26 -6.48
C ARG A 252 -4.57 -10.73 -7.22
N ASN A 253 -5.75 -10.19 -6.93
CA ASN A 253 -7.02 -10.68 -7.44
C ASN A 253 -7.51 -10.01 -8.74
N PHE A 254 -6.99 -8.83 -9.09
CA PHE A 254 -7.36 -8.13 -10.33
C PHE A 254 -7.06 -8.93 -11.61
N ASN A 255 -7.88 -8.74 -12.66
CA ASN A 255 -7.68 -9.35 -13.98
C ASN A 255 -6.56 -8.67 -14.81
N ALA A 256 -5.33 -8.68 -14.28
CA ALA A 256 -4.13 -8.15 -14.92
C ALA A 256 -3.01 -9.19 -14.85
N SER A 257 -2.96 -10.09 -15.83
CA SER A 257 -2.05 -11.26 -15.86
C SER A 257 -2.15 -12.15 -14.60
N TRP A 258 -3.38 -12.31 -14.07
CA TRP A 258 -3.71 -12.98 -12.80
C TRP A 258 -3.11 -14.39 -12.58
N ASN A 259 -2.66 -15.11 -13.62
CA ASN A 259 -2.01 -16.43 -13.51
C ASN A 259 -0.51 -16.44 -13.83
N SER A 260 0.15 -15.28 -13.96
CA SER A 260 1.59 -15.20 -14.28
C SER A 260 2.53 -15.20 -13.06
N PHE A 261 2.00 -14.97 -11.86
CA PHE A 261 2.79 -14.97 -10.62
C PHE A 261 2.89 -16.38 -10.02
N LEU A 262 4.11 -16.88 -9.82
CA LEU A 262 4.36 -18.13 -9.13
C LEU A 262 3.92 -18.06 -7.65
N ASN A 263 3.70 -19.23 -7.03
CA ASN A 263 3.44 -19.41 -5.59
C ASN A 263 2.19 -18.71 -5.00
N THR A 264 1.44 -17.94 -5.79
CA THR A 264 0.18 -17.27 -5.41
C THR A 264 -1.04 -18.19 -5.27
N LYS A 265 -0.90 -19.50 -5.52
CA LYS A 265 -2.02 -20.47 -5.57
C LYS A 265 -2.40 -21.09 -4.21
N ASN A 266 -1.59 -20.92 -3.16
CA ASN A 266 -1.86 -21.49 -1.84
C ASN A 266 -2.82 -20.59 -1.02
N PRO A 267 -4.04 -21.03 -0.62
CA PRO A 267 -4.97 -20.24 0.19
C PRO A 267 -4.43 -19.80 1.56
N CYS A 268 -3.40 -20.46 2.07
CA CYS A 268 -2.74 -20.12 3.33
C CYS A 268 -1.62 -19.08 3.18
N ALA A 269 -1.22 -18.74 1.95
CA ALA A 269 -0.26 -17.66 1.73
C ALA A 269 -0.92 -16.28 1.86
N ASP A 270 -0.16 -15.29 2.32
CA ASP A 270 -0.59 -13.88 2.37
C ASP A 270 -0.74 -13.24 0.99
N ILE A 271 -0.09 -13.80 -0.04
CA ILE A 271 -0.22 -13.42 -1.46
C ILE A 271 -1.18 -14.32 -2.25
N TYR A 272 -2.14 -14.96 -1.58
CA TYR A 272 -3.13 -15.80 -2.27
C TYR A 272 -4.00 -14.98 -3.21
N ARG A 273 -4.05 -15.32 -4.49
CA ARG A 273 -4.73 -14.52 -5.54
C ARG A 273 -6.24 -14.74 -5.70
N GLY A 274 -6.85 -15.58 -4.87
CA GLY A 274 -8.23 -16.04 -5.05
C GLY A 274 -8.35 -17.27 -6.00
N PRO A 275 -9.55 -17.84 -6.13
CA PRO A 275 -9.84 -18.95 -7.04
C PRO A 275 -9.88 -18.54 -8.53
N GLU A 276 -10.31 -17.32 -8.84
CA GLU A 276 -10.45 -16.75 -10.19
C GLU A 276 -10.22 -15.22 -10.16
N PRO A 277 -9.97 -14.51 -11.29
CA PRO A 277 -9.76 -13.07 -11.25
C PRO A 277 -11.05 -12.34 -10.90
N GLU A 278 -10.96 -11.38 -9.98
CA GLU A 278 -12.09 -10.59 -9.45
C GLU A 278 -13.15 -11.42 -8.70
N SER A 279 -12.75 -12.57 -8.16
CA SER A 279 -13.57 -13.45 -7.29
C SER A 279 -14.05 -12.77 -6.00
N GLU A 280 -13.30 -11.80 -5.49
CA GLU A 280 -13.61 -11.16 -4.21
C GLU A 280 -14.60 -10.01 -4.42
N LYS A 281 -15.66 -9.95 -3.61
CA LYS A 281 -16.70 -8.90 -3.70
C LYS A 281 -16.10 -7.48 -3.69
N GLU A 282 -15.04 -7.27 -2.91
CA GLU A 282 -14.35 -5.98 -2.81
C GLU A 282 -13.66 -5.58 -4.11
N THR A 283 -12.88 -6.50 -4.70
CA THR A 283 -12.23 -6.31 -6.00
C THR A 283 -13.28 -6.04 -7.07
N LYS A 284 -14.33 -6.85 -7.12
CA LYS A 284 -15.41 -6.78 -8.11
C LYS A 284 -16.16 -5.45 -8.07
N ALA A 285 -16.49 -4.96 -6.88
CA ALA A 285 -17.14 -3.66 -6.70
C ALA A 285 -16.28 -2.49 -7.20
N VAL A 286 -14.97 -2.52 -6.94
CA VAL A 286 -14.03 -1.48 -7.39
C VAL A 286 -13.78 -1.55 -8.89
N THR A 287 -13.61 -2.74 -9.48
CA THR A 287 -13.40 -2.88 -10.93
C THR A 287 -14.65 -2.50 -11.71
N ASP A 288 -15.86 -2.83 -11.25
CA ASP A 288 -17.11 -2.43 -11.89
C ASP A 288 -17.38 -0.92 -11.76
N PHE A 289 -17.02 -0.30 -10.62
CA PHE A 289 -17.04 1.16 -10.48
C PHE A 289 -16.05 1.83 -11.45
N ILE A 290 -14.82 1.32 -11.57
CA ILE A 290 -13.83 1.88 -12.51
C ILE A 290 -14.28 1.68 -13.96
N ARG A 291 -14.82 0.51 -14.33
CA ARG A 291 -15.38 0.20 -15.66
C ARG A 291 -16.45 1.20 -16.08
N SER A 292 -17.45 1.43 -15.22
CA SER A 292 -18.53 2.39 -15.49
C SER A 292 -18.03 3.84 -15.62
N HIS A 293 -16.87 4.17 -15.04
CA HIS A 293 -16.29 5.52 -15.05
C HIS A 293 -15.05 5.68 -15.96
N LEU A 294 -14.70 4.71 -16.82
CA LEU A 294 -13.51 4.79 -17.71
C LEU A 294 -13.47 6.06 -18.60
N LYS A 295 -14.64 6.58 -18.99
CA LYS A 295 -14.74 7.84 -19.76
C LYS A 295 -14.24 9.04 -18.96
N SER A 296 -14.51 9.13 -17.66
CA SER A 296 -14.11 10.26 -16.80
C SER A 296 -12.79 10.03 -16.06
N ILE A 297 -12.50 8.82 -15.54
CA ILE A 297 -11.25 8.51 -14.82
C ILE A 297 -10.03 8.65 -15.75
N LYS A 298 -8.98 9.33 -15.27
CA LYS A 298 -7.73 9.61 -16.01
C LYS A 298 -6.45 9.26 -15.25
N ALA A 299 -6.54 9.00 -13.95
CA ALA A 299 -5.47 8.41 -13.15
C ALA A 299 -6.06 7.51 -12.06
N TYR A 300 -5.30 6.49 -11.66
CA TYR A 300 -5.58 5.57 -10.57
C TYR A 300 -4.39 5.59 -9.62
N ILE A 301 -4.62 5.78 -8.32
CA ILE A 301 -3.56 5.87 -7.32
C ILE A 301 -3.98 5.08 -6.07
N THR A 302 -3.45 3.86 -5.93
CA THR A 302 -3.64 3.04 -4.72
C THR A 302 -2.53 3.34 -3.71
N PHE A 303 -2.88 3.53 -2.44
CA PHE A 303 -1.93 3.87 -1.37
C PHE A 303 -1.62 2.66 -0.49
N HIS A 304 -0.33 2.44 -0.27
CA HIS A 304 0.24 1.31 0.46
C HIS A 304 1.25 1.76 1.52
N SER A 305 1.64 0.86 2.41
CA SER A 305 2.78 1.05 3.31
C SER A 305 3.53 -0.26 3.57
N TYR A 306 4.85 -0.27 3.72
CA TYR A 306 5.76 0.86 3.95
C TYR A 306 6.77 1.03 2.79
N SER A 307 8.07 1.11 3.10
CA SER A 307 9.21 1.20 2.17
C SER A 307 9.38 2.48 1.34
N GLN A 308 8.52 3.50 1.48
CA GLN A 308 8.68 4.83 0.85
C GLN A 308 8.94 4.75 -0.66
N MET A 309 8.01 4.14 -1.42
CA MET A 309 8.15 3.98 -2.86
C MET A 309 6.98 4.58 -3.66
N LEU A 310 7.30 5.27 -4.76
CA LEU A 310 6.33 5.71 -5.77
C LEU A 310 6.47 4.82 -7.00
N LEU A 311 5.61 3.80 -7.07
CA LEU A 311 5.69 2.74 -8.07
C LEU A 311 4.70 2.94 -9.21
N PHE A 312 5.03 2.40 -10.39
CA PHE A 312 4.14 2.42 -11.55
C PHE A 312 4.22 1.10 -12.35
N PRO A 313 3.32 0.84 -13.31
CA PRO A 313 3.28 -0.44 -14.02
C PRO A 313 4.58 -0.79 -14.78
N TYR A 314 4.88 -2.06 -15.04
CA TYR A 314 4.13 -3.26 -14.62
C TYR A 314 4.78 -3.95 -13.42
N GLY A 315 3.98 -4.74 -12.68
CA GLY A 315 4.48 -5.67 -11.64
C GLY A 315 4.62 -7.11 -12.13
N TYR A 316 3.79 -7.53 -13.09
CA TYR A 316 3.75 -8.91 -13.60
C TYR A 316 4.77 -9.23 -14.70
N THR A 317 5.53 -8.24 -15.17
CA THR A 317 6.50 -8.40 -16.25
C THR A 317 7.63 -7.37 -16.16
N SER A 318 8.81 -7.74 -16.64
CA SER A 318 9.97 -6.84 -16.82
C SER A 318 9.83 -5.90 -18.02
N LYS A 319 8.84 -6.10 -18.90
CA LYS A 319 8.52 -5.19 -20.01
C LYS A 319 8.07 -3.84 -19.45
N LEU A 320 8.60 -2.74 -20.00
CA LEU A 320 8.21 -1.39 -19.62
C LEU A 320 6.87 -1.00 -20.30
N PRO A 321 6.00 -0.19 -19.65
CA PRO A 321 4.78 0.31 -20.28
C PRO A 321 5.10 1.33 -21.39
N PRO A 322 4.23 1.51 -22.41
CA PRO A 322 4.50 2.41 -23.52
C PRO A 322 4.80 3.87 -23.12
N ASN A 323 4.17 4.34 -22.04
CA ASN A 323 4.35 5.68 -21.47
C ASN A 323 5.38 5.71 -20.31
N HIS A 324 6.30 4.74 -20.23
CA HIS A 324 7.31 4.64 -19.16
C HIS A 324 8.07 5.95 -18.91
N LYS A 325 8.45 6.69 -19.95
CA LYS A 325 9.19 7.96 -19.81
C LYS A 325 8.38 9.03 -19.08
N ASP A 326 7.08 9.11 -19.36
CA ASP A 326 6.17 10.07 -18.71
C ASP A 326 5.92 9.66 -17.25
N LEU A 327 5.70 8.36 -17.00
CA LEU A 327 5.53 7.81 -15.65
C LEU A 327 6.78 8.05 -14.79
N ALA A 328 7.98 7.78 -15.32
CA ALA A 328 9.24 8.03 -14.63
C ALA A 328 9.48 9.52 -14.34
N LYS A 329 9.11 10.42 -15.28
CA LYS A 329 9.19 11.87 -15.10
C LYS A 329 8.24 12.37 -14.01
N VAL A 330 6.97 11.95 -14.05
CA VAL A 330 5.96 12.30 -13.05
C VAL A 330 6.35 11.74 -11.68
N ALA A 331 6.82 10.50 -11.63
CA ALA A 331 7.30 9.86 -10.40
C ALA A 331 8.46 10.63 -9.78
N LYS A 332 9.50 10.97 -10.55
CA LYS A 332 10.64 11.77 -10.06
C LYS A 332 10.18 13.11 -9.48
N ILE A 333 9.37 13.87 -10.23
CA ILE A 333 8.87 15.18 -9.76
C ILE A 333 8.05 14.99 -8.47
N GLY A 334 7.23 13.94 -8.39
CA GLY A 334 6.49 13.58 -7.18
C GLY A 334 7.41 13.32 -5.98
N THR A 335 8.43 12.49 -6.13
CA THR A 335 9.37 12.15 -5.05
C THR A 335 10.27 13.32 -4.65
N ASP A 336 10.72 14.12 -5.63
CA ASP A 336 11.49 15.34 -5.39
C ASP A 336 10.68 16.34 -4.52
N VAL A 337 9.41 16.58 -4.88
CA VAL A 337 8.51 17.48 -4.16
C VAL A 337 8.16 16.94 -2.77
N LEU A 338 7.93 15.62 -2.62
CA LEU A 338 7.61 15.00 -1.33
C LEU A 338 8.75 15.21 -0.32
N ALA A 339 10.00 15.08 -0.75
CA ALA A 339 11.17 15.33 0.08
C ALA A 339 11.29 16.79 0.57
N THR A 340 10.74 17.80 -0.15
CA THR A 340 10.89 19.22 0.25
C THR A 340 10.26 19.57 1.59
N ARG A 341 9.32 18.76 2.12
CA ARG A 341 8.57 19.08 3.34
C ARG A 341 9.22 18.57 4.64
N TYR A 342 9.80 17.37 4.59
CA TYR A 342 10.32 16.62 5.77
C TYR A 342 11.57 15.77 5.43
N GLU A 343 12.24 16.05 4.31
CA GLU A 343 13.43 15.34 3.78
C GLU A 343 13.25 13.83 3.50
N THR A 344 12.01 13.33 3.62
CA THR A 344 11.65 11.93 3.44
C THR A 344 11.88 11.47 2.00
N ARG A 345 12.96 10.72 1.78
CA ARG A 345 13.36 10.26 0.44
C ARG A 345 12.51 9.07 0.01
N TYR A 346 11.92 9.16 -1.19
CA TYR A 346 11.18 8.08 -1.82
C TYR A 346 11.95 7.50 -3.00
N MET A 347 11.96 6.18 -3.15
CA MET A 347 12.40 5.52 -4.37
C MET A 347 11.26 5.50 -5.40
N TYR A 348 11.57 5.38 -6.69
CA TYR A 348 10.55 5.26 -7.73
C TYR A 348 10.97 4.35 -8.89
N GLY A 349 9.98 3.80 -9.60
CA GLY A 349 10.19 3.01 -10.81
C GLY A 349 9.07 2.01 -11.11
N PRO A 350 9.24 1.19 -12.18
CA PRO A 350 8.33 0.10 -12.47
C PRO A 350 8.33 -0.93 -11.33
N ILE A 351 7.15 -1.36 -10.86
CA ILE A 351 6.98 -2.30 -9.73
C ILE A 351 7.89 -3.51 -9.86
N ALA A 352 7.91 -4.15 -11.04
CA ALA A 352 8.72 -5.34 -11.29
C ALA A 352 10.21 -5.05 -11.07
N SER A 353 10.75 -3.94 -11.57
CA SER A 353 12.17 -3.60 -11.42
C SER A 353 12.56 -3.05 -10.05
N THR A 354 11.62 -2.42 -9.32
CA THR A 354 11.91 -1.67 -8.09
C THR A 354 11.63 -2.47 -6.81
N ILE A 355 10.69 -3.43 -6.85
CA ILE A 355 10.44 -4.37 -5.74
C ILE A 355 10.81 -5.80 -6.12
N CYS A 356 10.36 -6.32 -7.27
CA CYS A 356 10.46 -7.75 -7.55
C CYS A 356 11.81 -8.22 -8.12
N LYS A 357 12.64 -7.32 -8.68
CA LYS A 357 13.81 -7.68 -9.50
C LYS A 357 15.15 -7.41 -8.80
N PHE A 358 15.40 -8.10 -7.69
CA PHE A 358 16.77 -8.56 -7.40
C PHE A 358 17.08 -9.92 -8.07
N PHE A 359 16.07 -10.64 -8.58
CA PHE A 359 16.27 -11.72 -9.56
C PHE A 359 16.20 -11.20 -11.00
N LEU A 360 17.36 -11.01 -11.65
CA LEU A 360 17.63 -11.26 -13.08
C LEU A 360 19.05 -10.78 -13.44
N LEU A 361 20.03 -11.67 -13.35
CA LEU A 361 21.29 -11.50 -14.08
C LEU A 361 21.05 -11.65 -15.59
N PHE A 362 21.60 -10.72 -16.36
CA PHE A 362 21.86 -10.73 -17.82
C PHE A 362 21.00 -11.63 -18.75
N THR A 363 20.12 -11.01 -19.56
CA THR A 363 20.03 -11.28 -21.02
C THR A 363 19.32 -10.13 -21.77
N VAL A 364 19.46 -10.12 -23.11
CA VAL A 364 19.12 -9.02 -24.07
C VAL A 364 18.67 -9.72 -25.40
N VAL A 365 18.10 -9.15 -26.48
CA VAL A 365 18.16 -7.81 -27.11
C VAL A 365 16.73 -7.26 -27.47
N PRO A 366 16.29 -6.70 -28.66
CA PRO A 366 15.05 -5.89 -28.73
C PRO A 366 13.98 -6.37 -29.76
N PHE A 367 12.81 -5.69 -29.83
CA PHE A 367 12.39 -4.89 -31.02
C PHE A 367 10.96 -4.25 -30.93
N LEU A 368 10.78 -3.16 -31.71
CA LEU A 368 9.59 -2.46 -32.27
C LEU A 368 8.31 -2.25 -31.40
N LEU A 369 7.84 -1.03 -31.09
CA LEU A 369 7.22 0.06 -31.91
C LEU A 369 5.87 -0.29 -32.60
N PRO A 370 4.94 0.67 -32.85
CA PRO A 370 4.93 2.12 -32.55
C PRO A 370 3.69 2.63 -31.76
N SER A 371 3.49 3.96 -31.73
CA SER A 371 2.59 4.74 -30.85
C SER A 371 1.21 5.08 -31.43
N SER A 372 0.31 5.64 -30.58
CA SER A 372 -0.49 6.83 -30.92
C SER A 372 -1.11 7.54 -29.68
N HIS A 373 -1.50 8.81 -29.86
CA HIS A 373 -2.39 9.63 -29.01
C HIS A 373 -1.92 10.15 -27.63
N THR A 374 -0.77 10.83 -27.58
CA THR A 374 -0.46 11.85 -26.57
C THR A 374 -1.31 13.12 -26.74
N LYS A 375 -2.43 13.25 -26.00
CA LYS A 375 -3.19 14.52 -25.83
C LYS A 375 -3.75 14.75 -24.41
N LEU A 376 -3.14 14.12 -23.40
CA LEU A 376 -3.53 14.30 -21.98
C LEU A 376 -2.44 15.00 -21.14
N LEU A 377 -1.18 14.97 -21.60
CA LEU A 377 -0.02 15.49 -20.89
C LEU A 377 -0.01 17.02 -20.81
N ASP A 378 -0.50 17.71 -21.85
CA ASP A 378 -0.46 19.17 -21.98
C ASP A 378 -1.30 19.91 -20.92
N LEU A 379 -2.31 19.23 -20.37
CA LEU A 379 -3.14 19.78 -19.28
C LEU A 379 -2.42 19.74 -17.92
N LEU A 380 -1.40 18.91 -17.76
CA LEU A 380 -0.50 18.87 -16.60
C LEU A 380 0.74 19.77 -16.79
N LEU A 381 1.11 20.09 -18.04
CA LEU A 381 2.27 20.92 -18.37
C LEU A 381 1.96 22.43 -18.50
N SER A 382 0.68 22.83 -18.51
CA SER A 382 0.22 24.23 -18.66
C SER A 382 0.19 25.02 -17.33
N LEU A 383 1.28 24.96 -16.55
CA LEU A 383 1.51 25.74 -15.32
C LEU A 383 3.01 26.05 -15.13
N ASN A 384 3.45 27.21 -15.62
CA ASN A 384 4.80 27.79 -15.49
C ASN A 384 4.70 29.28 -15.94
N PRO A 385 5.64 30.21 -15.65
CA PRO A 385 6.77 30.21 -14.71
C PRO A 385 6.69 31.44 -13.75
N ILE A 386 7.82 32.16 -13.55
CA ILE A 386 8.04 33.42 -12.79
C ILE A 386 8.24 33.19 -11.27
N LEU A 387 9.29 33.68 -10.58
CA LEU A 387 10.38 34.61 -10.96
C LEU A 387 11.76 33.93 -11.13
N PHE A 388 12.73 34.67 -11.69
CA PHE A 388 14.13 34.26 -11.95
C PHE A 388 15.06 35.50 -11.92
N SER A 389 16.38 35.29 -11.80
CA SER A 389 17.49 36.25 -11.56
C SER A 389 17.83 36.45 -10.07
N THR A 390 19.10 36.67 -9.65
CA THR A 390 20.39 36.89 -10.37
C THR A 390 21.49 36.17 -9.54
N LEU A 391 22.65 35.66 -10.00
CA LEU A 391 23.54 35.90 -11.16
C LEU A 391 24.00 34.60 -11.87
N CYS A 392 24.39 34.73 -13.14
CA CYS A 392 25.53 34.02 -13.75
C CYS A 392 26.76 34.96 -13.63
N THR A 393 28.04 34.58 -13.63
CA THR A 393 28.76 33.54 -14.41
C THR A 393 29.99 33.09 -13.57
N THR A 394 30.89 32.16 -13.96
CA THR A 394 31.97 32.39 -14.95
C THR A 394 32.78 31.10 -15.19
N LEU A 395 33.03 30.81 -16.48
CA LEU A 395 34.06 29.95 -17.09
C LEU A 395 34.13 28.42 -16.85
N HIS A 396 34.45 27.79 -17.98
CA HIS A 396 34.97 26.43 -18.16
C HIS A 396 36.53 26.50 -18.24
N PHE A 397 37.19 25.40 -18.63
CA PHE A 397 38.64 25.14 -18.50
C PHE A 397 39.07 24.83 -17.05
N GLU A 398 40.05 23.97 -16.78
CA GLU A 398 40.98 23.26 -17.70
C GLU A 398 41.00 21.75 -17.41
N LYS A 399 41.55 20.97 -18.33
CA LYS A 399 41.82 19.52 -18.18
C LYS A 399 43.31 19.28 -18.41
N GLU A 400 43.87 18.25 -17.76
CA GLU A 400 45.18 17.64 -18.08
C GLU A 400 46.44 18.52 -17.94
N LYS A 401 47.10 18.47 -16.77
CA LYS A 401 48.55 18.79 -16.67
C LYS A 401 49.26 18.24 -15.41
N ILE A 402 49.24 16.92 -15.20
CA ILE A 402 50.20 16.26 -14.30
C ILE A 402 50.77 15.00 -14.96
N LYS A 403 51.89 15.13 -15.66
CA LYS A 403 52.86 14.04 -15.84
C LYS A 403 54.25 14.58 -16.17
N SER A 404 55.23 14.14 -15.36
CA SER A 404 56.68 14.14 -15.59
C SER A 404 57.39 15.42 -16.02
N SER A 405 58.20 15.98 -15.11
CA SER A 405 59.58 16.38 -15.44
C SER A 405 60.45 16.56 -14.18
N HIS A 406 60.84 15.45 -13.54
CA HIS A 406 62.10 15.39 -12.76
C HIS A 406 62.57 13.94 -12.66
N LEU A 407 63.64 13.64 -13.43
CA LEU A 407 64.46 12.42 -13.44
C LEU A 407 63.69 11.11 -13.70
#